data_AF-A0A6L8FR07-F1
#
_entry.id   AF-A0A6L8FR07-F1
#
_cell.length_a   1.000
_cell.length_b   1.000
_cell.length_c   1.000
_cell.angle_alpha   90.00
_cell.angle_beta   90.00
_cell.angle_gamma   90.00
#
_symmetry.space_group_name_H-M   'P 1'
#
loop_
_entity.id
_entity.type
_entity.pdbx_description
1 polymer ?
#
loop_
_entity_poly.entity_id
_entity_poly.type
_entity_poly.pdbx_seq_one_letter_code
_entity_poly.pdbx_strand_id
1 'polypeptide(L)'
;MIDELSQTYAHYVALRRELSLWVEQSIRRDGPDKNQGGEDEANFALAFFPHYLVSGDERITVRFRSLANDLKAWVRAECLHGYESEAEAHHGTEPFLLFLPRYLGLFPDDREAAALLGDAAHHIGNWIEDVPAWYDWTRDVFLSYWIGTRTVGGAHGARELAEHFRFLHIALAAWRVTGEAHYRDWALRYGRKRAERLLAADGPMPVLWDLDGRGLQPEDLQTRAERAMAGDNHHIAGDPLAGIENLLASGAVYALGDLFLLEGDDIFRRAAKRIVEPLIGQLLDPYADPAAAALAYYRWTFADSSLDDAMCAVLARQPAEPQAPWAMIFPQERKRREPGVGKRSDMIYWGHWAEDGSVQPSR
;
A
#
# COMPACT_ATOMS: atom_id res chain seq x y z
N MET A 1 -19.32 -26.79 -21.43
CA MET A 1 -20.07 -26.04 -20.40
C MET A 1 -20.33 -26.81 -19.11
N ILE A 2 -21.18 -27.85 -19.04
CA ILE A 2 -21.41 -28.59 -17.75
C ILE A 2 -20.12 -29.26 -17.25
N ASP A 3 -19.35 -29.88 -18.15
CA ASP A 3 -18.07 -30.53 -17.84
C ASP A 3 -16.97 -29.52 -17.43
N GLU A 4 -16.85 -28.39 -18.13
CA GLU A 4 -15.89 -27.32 -17.81
C GLU A 4 -16.16 -26.67 -16.44
N LEU A 5 -17.42 -26.46 -16.07
CA LEU A 5 -17.79 -25.94 -14.75
C LEU A 5 -17.46 -26.95 -13.64
N SER A 6 -17.72 -28.23 -13.86
CA SER A 6 -17.36 -29.29 -12.91
C SER A 6 -15.83 -29.40 -12.73
N GLN A 7 -15.06 -29.31 -13.81
CA GLN A 7 -13.60 -29.30 -13.77
C GLN A 7 -13.05 -28.06 -13.07
N THR A 8 -13.58 -26.88 -13.40
CA THR A 8 -13.21 -25.61 -12.75
C THR A 8 -13.49 -25.66 -11.26
N TYR A 9 -14.66 -26.16 -10.86
CA TYR A 9 -15.01 -26.32 -9.45
C TYR A 9 -14.08 -27.31 -8.72
N ALA A 10 -13.74 -28.44 -9.36
CA ALA A 10 -12.79 -29.40 -8.79
C ALA A 10 -11.40 -28.79 -8.58
N HIS A 11 -10.91 -28.00 -9.54
CA HIS A 11 -9.65 -27.26 -9.40
C HIS A 11 -9.70 -26.22 -8.29
N TYR A 12 -10.78 -25.45 -8.22
CA TYR A 12 -11.00 -24.49 -7.12
C TYR A 12 -10.96 -25.17 -5.75
N VAL A 13 -11.65 -26.31 -5.58
CA VAL A 13 -11.65 -27.05 -4.31
C VAL A 13 -10.26 -27.58 -3.96
N ALA A 14 -9.53 -28.09 -4.95
CA ALA A 14 -8.15 -28.57 -4.75
C ALA A 14 -7.21 -27.44 -4.32
N LEU A 15 -7.24 -26.31 -5.04
CA LEU A 15 -6.42 -25.13 -4.73
C LEU A 15 -6.76 -24.56 -3.34
N ARG A 16 -8.05 -24.44 -3.00
CA ARG A 16 -8.48 -24.01 -1.67
C ARG A 16 -7.89 -24.90 -0.57
N ARG A 17 -7.88 -26.22 -0.77
CA ARG A 17 -7.30 -27.17 0.19
C ARG A 17 -5.79 -26.99 0.31
N GLU A 18 -5.10 -26.80 -0.80
CA GLU A 18 -3.66 -26.55 -0.82
C GLU A 18 -3.30 -25.26 -0.08
N LEU A 19 -4.04 -24.17 -0.31
CA LEU A 19 -3.87 -22.91 0.41
C LEU A 19 -4.14 -23.07 1.91
N SER A 20 -5.15 -23.83 2.33
CA SER A 20 -5.38 -24.14 3.75
C SER A 20 -4.24 -24.94 4.39
N LEU A 21 -3.55 -25.81 3.65
CA LEU A 21 -2.38 -26.52 4.13
C LEU A 21 -1.15 -25.60 4.20
N TRP A 22 -0.98 -24.71 3.22
CA TRP A 22 0.05 -23.69 3.23
C TRP A 22 -0.12 -22.74 4.43
N VAL A 23 -1.33 -22.23 4.69
CA VAL A 23 -1.63 -21.40 5.87
C VAL A 23 -1.27 -22.13 7.17
N GLU A 24 -1.67 -23.39 7.31
CA GLU A 24 -1.33 -24.20 8.47
C GLU A 24 0.19 -24.35 8.66
N GLN A 25 0.91 -24.61 7.58
CA GLN A 25 2.36 -24.68 7.60
C GLN A 25 2.99 -23.34 7.97
N SER A 26 2.49 -22.23 7.41
CA SER A 26 2.98 -20.87 7.69
C SER A 26 2.80 -20.53 9.16
N ILE A 27 1.60 -20.76 9.72
CA ILE A 27 1.32 -20.52 11.16
C ILE A 27 2.28 -21.29 12.07
N ARG A 28 2.65 -22.53 11.71
CA ARG A 28 3.58 -23.35 12.50
C ARG A 28 5.04 -22.87 12.41
N ARG A 29 5.40 -22.21 11.30
CA ARG A 29 6.75 -21.67 11.07
C ARG A 29 6.93 -20.28 11.65
N ASP A 30 5.82 -19.55 11.78
CA ASP A 30 5.77 -18.21 12.35
C ASP A 30 6.02 -18.29 13.86
N GLY A 31 7.31 -18.34 14.24
CA GLY A 31 7.75 -18.34 15.63
C GLY A 31 7.78 -16.93 16.21
N PRO A 32 7.86 -16.78 17.55
CA PRO A 32 8.10 -15.47 18.13
C PRO A 32 9.50 -15.00 17.73
N ASP A 33 9.59 -13.92 16.96
CA ASP A 33 10.84 -13.21 16.70
C ASP A 33 11.16 -12.27 17.88
N LYS A 34 12.18 -11.40 17.74
CA LYS A 34 12.62 -10.38 18.70
C LYS A 34 11.44 -9.64 19.37
N ASN A 35 10.39 -9.33 18.61
CA ASN A 35 9.25 -8.53 19.06
C ASN A 35 8.04 -9.38 19.49
N GLN A 36 8.25 -10.69 19.69
CA GLN A 36 7.24 -11.65 20.13
C GLN A 36 6.00 -11.72 19.23
N GLY A 37 6.08 -11.38 17.94
CA GLY A 37 4.92 -11.44 17.03
C GLY A 37 4.15 -10.12 16.85
N GLY A 38 4.56 -9.04 17.52
CA GLY A 38 3.72 -7.85 17.66
C GLY A 38 3.90 -6.74 16.63
N GLU A 39 5.08 -6.58 16.02
CA GLU A 39 5.39 -5.42 15.17
C GLU A 39 5.12 -5.73 13.69
N ASP A 40 5.93 -6.63 13.11
CA ASP A 40 5.88 -6.99 11.68
C ASP A 40 5.07 -8.25 11.41
N GLU A 41 4.97 -9.14 12.39
CA GLU A 41 4.45 -10.49 12.16
C GLU A 41 2.95 -10.48 11.84
N ALA A 42 2.22 -9.48 12.36
CA ALA A 42 0.85 -9.20 11.98
C ALA A 42 0.70 -8.88 10.47
N ASN A 43 1.70 -8.26 9.86
CA ASN A 43 1.71 -7.91 8.44
C ASN A 43 1.93 -9.14 7.54
N PHE A 44 2.66 -10.16 8.00
CA PHE A 44 2.79 -11.42 7.24
C PHE A 44 1.45 -12.15 7.10
N ALA A 45 0.52 -11.94 8.04
CA ALA A 45 -0.81 -12.54 8.01
C ALA A 45 -1.79 -11.83 7.05
N LEU A 46 -1.39 -10.74 6.38
CA LEU A 46 -2.26 -10.05 5.41
C LEU A 46 -2.74 -10.96 4.29
N ALA A 47 -1.89 -11.89 3.85
CA ALA A 47 -2.25 -12.89 2.83
C ALA A 47 -3.33 -13.87 3.30
N PHE A 48 -3.59 -13.99 4.61
CA PHE A 48 -4.60 -14.90 5.14
C PHE A 48 -6.01 -14.33 5.06
N PHE A 49 -6.19 -13.01 4.97
CA PHE A 49 -7.52 -12.37 4.92
C PHE A 49 -8.33 -12.82 3.70
N PRO A 50 -7.84 -12.74 2.43
CA PRO A 50 -8.61 -13.19 1.28
C PRO A 50 -8.97 -14.68 1.37
N HIS A 51 -8.04 -15.52 1.83
CA HIS A 51 -8.32 -16.95 2.00
C HIS A 51 -9.38 -17.20 3.07
N TYR A 52 -9.34 -16.48 4.19
CA TYR A 52 -10.38 -16.57 5.22
C TYR A 52 -11.76 -16.17 4.69
N LEU A 53 -11.87 -15.06 3.95
CA LEU A 53 -13.13 -14.59 3.39
C LEU A 53 -13.78 -15.61 2.43
N VAL A 54 -12.96 -16.42 1.74
CA VAL A 54 -13.42 -17.47 0.83
C VAL A 54 -13.68 -18.79 1.56
N SER A 55 -12.83 -19.15 2.53
CA SER A 55 -12.79 -20.49 3.11
C SER A 55 -13.49 -20.65 4.45
N GLY A 56 -13.63 -19.57 5.23
CA GLY A 56 -14.11 -19.61 6.61
C GLY A 56 -13.22 -20.41 7.57
N ASP A 57 -11.94 -20.62 7.24
CA ASP A 57 -11.02 -21.45 8.03
C ASP A 57 -10.81 -20.86 9.44
N GLU A 58 -11.44 -21.46 10.46
CA GLU A 58 -11.44 -20.96 11.84
C GLU A 58 -10.03 -20.85 12.44
N ARG A 59 -9.06 -21.64 11.96
CA ARG A 59 -7.67 -21.57 12.42
C ARG A 59 -7.06 -20.18 12.17
N ILE A 60 -7.48 -19.52 11.08
CA ILE A 60 -7.06 -18.15 10.76
C ILE A 60 -7.61 -17.18 11.79
N THR A 61 -8.86 -17.35 12.23
CA THR A 61 -9.43 -16.47 13.26
C THR A 61 -8.70 -16.58 14.59
N VAL A 62 -8.29 -17.80 14.97
CA VAL A 62 -7.46 -18.03 16.16
C VAL A 62 -6.11 -17.34 16.01
N ARG A 63 -5.47 -17.46 14.84
CA ARG A 63 -4.19 -16.78 14.58
C ARG A 63 -4.33 -15.26 14.59
N PHE A 64 -5.36 -14.69 13.96
CA PHE A 64 -5.62 -13.26 13.99
C PHE A 64 -5.81 -12.73 15.41
N ARG A 65 -6.53 -13.45 16.28
CA ARG A 65 -6.66 -13.06 17.69
C ARG A 65 -5.33 -13.13 18.44
N SER A 66 -4.50 -14.13 18.17
CA SER A 66 -3.14 -14.21 18.73
C SER A 66 -2.32 -12.99 18.32
N LEU A 67 -2.22 -12.71 17.01
CA LEU A 67 -1.45 -11.59 16.47
C LEU A 67 -1.94 -10.24 17.00
N ALA A 68 -3.26 -10.05 17.14
CA ALA A 68 -3.82 -8.84 17.73
C ALA A 68 -3.40 -8.69 19.21
N ASN A 69 -3.34 -9.77 19.98
CA ASN A 69 -2.86 -9.75 21.35
C ASN A 69 -1.35 -9.47 21.44
N ASP A 70 -0.57 -10.04 20.52
CA ASP A 70 0.87 -9.82 20.44
C ASP A 70 1.17 -8.35 20.08
N LEU A 71 0.44 -7.78 19.11
CA LEU A 71 0.51 -6.35 18.77
C LEU A 71 0.15 -5.46 19.96
N LYS A 72 -0.95 -5.74 20.67
CA LYS A 72 -1.33 -5.01 21.89
C LYS A 72 -0.27 -5.10 22.98
N ALA A 73 0.40 -6.25 23.11
CA ALA A 73 1.49 -6.41 24.08
C ALA A 73 2.71 -5.59 23.69
N TRP A 74 3.11 -5.61 22.41
CA TRP A 74 4.21 -4.81 21.87
C TRP A 74 3.96 -3.31 22.02
N VAL A 75 2.78 -2.80 21.62
CA VAL A 75 2.48 -1.36 21.77
C VAL A 75 2.56 -0.93 23.23
N ARG A 76 2.08 -1.74 24.17
CA ARG A 76 2.17 -1.42 25.61
C ARG A 76 3.61 -1.41 26.13
N ALA A 77 4.50 -2.20 25.53
CA ALA A 77 5.88 -2.32 25.98
C ALA A 77 6.79 -1.24 25.36
N GLU A 78 6.66 -1.00 24.05
CA GLU A 78 7.64 -0.27 23.25
C GLU A 78 7.14 1.11 22.77
N CYS A 79 5.83 1.35 22.78
CA CYS A 79 5.25 2.58 22.24
C CYS A 79 4.72 3.51 23.33
N LEU A 80 4.61 4.80 22.99
CA LEU A 80 3.87 5.82 23.71
C LEU A 80 2.72 6.25 22.81
N HIS A 81 1.48 6.20 23.29
CA HIS A 81 0.31 6.58 22.50
C HIS A 81 0.19 5.89 21.12
N GLY A 82 0.58 4.61 21.02
CA GLY A 82 0.53 3.87 19.75
C GLY A 82 1.77 3.96 18.87
N TYR A 83 2.72 4.88 19.08
CA TYR A 83 3.94 4.94 18.27
C TYR A 83 5.22 4.88 19.11
N GLU A 84 6.30 4.44 18.49
CA GLU A 84 7.64 4.54 19.08
C GLU A 84 8.04 6.00 19.33
N SER A 85 9.09 6.19 20.14
CA SER A 85 9.62 7.54 20.43
C SER A 85 10.17 8.23 19.18
N GLU A 86 10.80 7.46 18.31
CA GLU A 86 11.31 7.85 17.01
C GLU A 86 10.69 6.90 15.97
N ALA A 87 9.96 7.45 15.01
CA ALA A 87 9.31 6.69 13.96
C ALA A 87 9.28 7.52 12.67
N GLU A 88 9.04 6.87 11.54
CA GLU A 88 8.76 7.54 10.28
C GLU A 88 7.45 7.07 9.66
N ALA A 89 6.95 7.87 8.71
CA ALA A 89 5.60 7.72 8.17
C ALA A 89 5.33 6.40 7.43
N HIS A 90 6.38 5.70 6.97
CA HIS A 90 6.29 4.39 6.34
C HIS A 90 6.08 3.30 7.40
N HIS A 91 7.13 2.84 8.08
CA HIS A 91 7.13 1.66 8.96
C HIS A 91 6.35 1.90 10.24
N GLY A 92 6.46 3.09 10.84
CA GLY A 92 5.77 3.39 12.10
C GLY A 92 4.24 3.26 11.99
N THR A 93 3.68 3.40 10.79
CA THR A 93 2.23 3.33 10.55
C THR A 93 1.73 1.94 10.18
N GLU A 94 2.60 0.98 9.88
CA GLU A 94 2.21 -0.31 9.30
C GLU A 94 1.23 -1.11 10.18
N PRO A 95 1.43 -1.23 11.51
CA PRO A 95 0.49 -1.99 12.35
C PRO A 95 -0.93 -1.42 12.32
N PHE A 96 -1.05 -0.09 12.29
CA PHE A 96 -2.32 0.65 12.36
C PHE A 96 -2.99 0.83 11.00
N LEU A 97 -2.24 0.65 9.91
CA LEU A 97 -2.73 0.75 8.54
C LEU A 97 -3.12 -0.62 7.96
N LEU A 98 -2.29 -1.63 8.19
CA LEU A 98 -2.35 -2.88 7.46
C LEU A 98 -3.21 -3.91 8.20
N PHE A 99 -2.69 -4.44 9.31
CA PHE A 99 -3.36 -5.53 10.01
C PHE A 99 -4.57 -5.06 10.81
N LEU A 100 -4.41 -4.05 11.68
CA LEU A 100 -5.40 -3.69 12.69
C LEU A 100 -6.76 -3.27 12.10
N PRO A 101 -6.85 -2.43 11.04
CA PRO A 101 -8.14 -2.09 10.44
C PRO A 101 -8.88 -3.29 9.85
N ARG A 102 -8.15 -4.22 9.22
CA ARG A 102 -8.73 -5.44 8.63
C ARG A 102 -9.19 -6.39 9.72
N TYR A 103 -8.41 -6.52 10.79
CA TYR A 103 -8.80 -7.27 11.99
C TYR A 103 -10.11 -6.75 12.57
N LEU A 104 -10.22 -5.43 12.78
CA LEU A 104 -11.43 -4.80 13.32
C LEU A 104 -12.65 -4.94 12.40
N GLY A 105 -12.45 -5.05 11.09
CA GLY A 105 -13.52 -5.40 10.15
C GLY A 105 -14.11 -6.80 10.37
N LEU A 106 -13.33 -7.74 10.89
CA LEU A 106 -13.78 -9.10 11.23
C LEU A 106 -14.23 -9.25 12.69
N PHE A 107 -13.64 -8.46 13.60
CA PHE A 107 -13.86 -8.52 15.04
C PHE A 107 -14.18 -7.13 15.60
N PRO A 108 -15.31 -6.52 15.22
CA PRO A 108 -15.64 -5.13 15.56
C PRO A 108 -15.86 -4.90 17.06
N ASP A 109 -16.16 -5.96 17.82
CA ASP A 109 -16.41 -5.88 19.26
C ASP A 109 -15.12 -5.84 20.11
N ASP A 110 -13.93 -5.99 19.50
CA ASP A 110 -12.66 -5.87 20.22
C ASP A 110 -12.35 -4.40 20.54
N ARG A 111 -12.84 -3.95 21.70
CA ARG A 111 -12.70 -2.56 22.16
C ARG A 111 -11.25 -2.13 22.42
N GLU A 112 -10.37 -3.06 22.80
CA GLU A 112 -8.97 -2.73 23.05
C GLU A 112 -8.24 -2.51 21.72
N ALA A 113 -8.51 -3.33 20.70
CA ALA A 113 -8.01 -3.12 19.35
C ALA A 113 -8.54 -1.81 18.74
N ALA A 114 -9.82 -1.49 18.98
CA ALA A 114 -10.42 -0.22 18.53
C ALA A 114 -9.77 0.99 19.21
N ALA A 115 -9.55 0.92 20.53
CA ALA A 115 -8.86 1.97 21.28
C ALA A 115 -7.41 2.17 20.79
N LEU A 116 -6.72 1.07 20.46
CA LEU A 116 -5.37 1.10 19.90
C LEU A 116 -5.31 1.87 18.57
N LEU A 117 -6.26 1.61 17.67
CA LEU A 117 -6.36 2.33 16.40
C LEU A 117 -6.67 3.82 16.62
N GLY A 118 -7.57 4.14 17.55
CA GLY A 118 -7.90 5.52 17.91
C GLY A 118 -6.70 6.28 18.47
N ASP A 119 -5.94 5.66 19.37
CA ASP A 119 -4.75 6.25 19.98
C ASP A 119 -3.68 6.59 18.93
N ALA A 120 -3.42 5.68 17.98
CA ALA A 120 -2.57 5.96 16.83
C ALA A 120 -3.14 7.08 15.94
N ALA A 121 -4.45 7.09 15.69
CA ALA A 121 -5.08 8.14 14.88
C ALA A 121 -5.03 9.54 15.54
N HIS A 122 -4.86 9.63 16.87
CA HIS A 122 -4.82 10.93 17.56
C HIS A 122 -3.66 11.84 17.12
N HIS A 123 -2.52 11.25 16.74
CA HIS A 123 -1.33 11.99 16.30
C HIS A 123 -1.56 12.78 15.02
N ILE A 124 -2.40 12.26 14.13
CA ILE A 124 -2.68 12.80 12.81
C ILE A 124 -3.21 14.24 12.88
N GLY A 125 -4.06 14.52 13.86
CA GLY A 125 -4.65 15.85 14.08
C GLY A 125 -4.02 16.65 15.22
N ASN A 126 -2.93 16.16 15.83
CA ASN A 126 -2.36 16.67 17.07
C ASN A 126 -3.37 16.69 18.23
N TRP A 127 -4.19 15.65 18.38
CA TRP A 127 -5.21 15.56 19.43
C TRP A 127 -4.66 15.04 20.77
N ILE A 128 -3.33 14.97 20.91
CA ILE A 128 -2.61 14.61 22.14
C ILE A 128 -1.76 15.80 22.56
N GLU A 129 -1.98 16.31 23.78
CA GLU A 129 -1.35 17.55 24.27
C GLU A 129 0.17 17.40 24.51
N ASP A 130 0.60 16.24 25.04
CA ASP A 130 1.99 16.00 25.46
C ASP A 130 2.89 15.44 24.34
N VAL A 131 2.38 15.30 23.12
CA VAL A 131 3.14 14.82 21.95
C VAL A 131 3.44 15.99 21.01
N PRO A 132 4.68 16.12 20.49
CA PRO A 132 4.99 17.15 19.52
C PRO A 132 4.05 17.09 18.31
N ALA A 133 3.62 18.25 17.81
CA ALA A 133 2.73 18.30 16.66
C ALA A 133 3.35 17.61 15.43
N TRP A 134 2.56 16.77 14.76
CA TRP A 134 2.91 16.18 13.46
C TRP A 134 2.40 17.03 12.31
N TYR A 135 1.25 17.69 12.50
CA TYR A 135 0.51 18.36 11.45
C TYR A 135 0.44 19.88 11.63
N ASP A 136 0.64 20.63 10.55
CA ASP A 136 0.43 22.08 10.50
C ASP A 136 -0.96 22.38 9.93
N TRP A 137 -1.90 22.72 10.82
CA TRP A 137 -3.29 23.07 10.47
C TRP A 137 -3.43 24.35 9.64
N THR A 138 -2.41 25.19 9.56
CA THR A 138 -2.45 26.42 8.75
C THR A 138 -2.04 26.14 7.31
N ARG A 139 -0.98 25.34 7.13
CA ARG A 139 -0.44 25.00 5.80
C ARG A 139 -1.02 23.72 5.19
N ASP A 140 -1.73 22.93 5.99
CA ASP A 140 -2.24 21.62 5.63
C ASP A 140 -1.12 20.68 5.11
N VAL A 141 -0.10 20.50 5.95
CA VAL A 141 1.07 19.64 5.72
C VAL A 141 1.45 18.91 7.00
N PHE A 142 2.00 17.72 6.88
CA PHE A 142 2.84 17.16 7.93
C PHE A 142 4.18 17.88 7.98
N LEU A 143 4.69 18.08 9.19
CA LEU A 143 5.93 18.82 9.43
C LEU A 143 7.17 18.05 8.96
N SER A 144 7.07 16.72 8.84
CA SER A 144 8.22 15.86 8.56
C SER A 144 7.83 14.44 8.18
N TYR A 145 8.73 13.74 7.48
CA TYR A 145 8.72 12.28 7.33
C TYR A 145 8.95 11.53 8.64
N TRP A 146 9.79 12.09 9.51
CA TRP A 146 10.08 11.61 10.86
C TRP A 146 9.07 12.21 11.83
N ILE A 147 8.24 11.35 12.41
CA ILE A 147 7.03 11.66 13.20
C ILE A 147 6.86 10.58 14.27
N GLY A 148 7.74 10.61 15.28
CA GLY A 148 7.59 9.81 16.48
C GLY A 148 6.84 10.57 17.58
N THR A 149 6.66 9.91 18.72
CA THR A 149 5.99 10.53 19.88
C THR A 149 6.87 11.50 20.67
N ARG A 150 8.19 11.47 20.45
CA ARG A 150 9.14 12.39 21.09
C ARG A 150 9.91 13.24 20.08
N THR A 151 10.09 12.74 18.87
CA THR A 151 10.87 13.41 17.83
C THR A 151 10.02 13.61 16.59
N VAL A 152 9.80 14.88 16.23
CA VAL A 152 9.24 15.28 14.94
C VAL A 152 10.25 16.19 14.25
N GLY A 153 10.53 15.92 12.98
CA GLY A 153 11.51 16.69 12.21
C GLY A 153 12.91 16.09 12.23
N GLY A 154 13.89 16.94 11.91
CA GLY A 154 15.29 16.56 11.72
C GLY A 154 15.91 17.32 10.55
N ALA A 155 17.24 17.33 10.44
CA ALA A 155 17.98 18.18 9.49
C ALA A 155 17.54 18.05 8.02
N HIS A 156 16.91 16.94 7.65
CA HIS A 156 16.47 16.64 6.29
C HIS A 156 15.02 16.12 6.21
N GLY A 157 14.26 16.19 7.29
CA GLY A 157 12.93 15.54 7.40
C GLY A 157 11.75 16.34 6.86
N ALA A 158 11.92 17.65 6.66
CA ALA A 158 10.85 18.61 6.34
C ALA A 158 10.29 18.44 4.91
N ARG A 159 9.67 17.29 4.65
CA ARG A 159 9.11 16.87 3.37
C ARG A 159 7.80 16.14 3.57
N GLU A 160 6.94 16.31 2.60
CA GLU A 160 5.72 15.55 2.42
C GLU A 160 5.94 14.47 1.37
N LEU A 161 5.75 13.22 1.77
CA LEU A 161 5.91 12.03 0.96
C LEU A 161 4.57 11.42 0.54
N ALA A 162 4.59 10.50 -0.41
CA ALA A 162 3.45 9.65 -0.73
C ALA A 162 2.94 8.88 0.49
N GLU A 163 3.84 8.48 1.39
CA GLU A 163 3.60 7.75 2.63
C GLU A 163 2.62 8.47 3.55
N HIS A 164 2.48 9.79 3.46
CA HIS A 164 1.48 10.51 4.26
C HIS A 164 0.03 10.22 3.83
N PHE A 165 -0.21 9.57 2.69
CA PHE A 165 -1.52 8.99 2.38
C PHE A 165 -1.88 7.86 3.36
N ARG A 166 -0.92 7.22 4.04
CA ARG A 166 -1.18 6.24 5.09
C ARG A 166 -1.99 6.83 6.25
N PHE A 167 -1.81 8.11 6.56
CA PHE A 167 -2.63 8.80 7.58
C PHE A 167 -4.09 8.99 7.15
N LEU A 168 -4.37 9.19 5.87
CA LEU A 168 -5.75 9.21 5.38
C LEU A 168 -6.43 7.87 5.63
N HIS A 169 -5.75 6.76 5.33
CA HIS A 169 -6.28 5.43 5.59
C HIS A 169 -6.52 5.17 7.08
N ILE A 170 -5.58 5.55 7.95
CA ILE A 170 -5.71 5.39 9.40
C ILE A 170 -6.88 6.24 9.93
N ALA A 171 -6.98 7.51 9.54
CA ALA A 171 -8.07 8.38 9.95
C ALA A 171 -9.44 7.85 9.48
N LEU A 172 -9.53 7.39 8.23
CA LEU A 172 -10.76 6.78 7.70
C LEU A 172 -11.11 5.48 8.42
N ALA A 173 -10.13 4.65 8.77
CA ALA A 173 -10.33 3.45 9.56
C ALA A 173 -10.81 3.78 10.97
N ALA A 174 -10.19 4.74 11.65
CA ALA A 174 -10.60 5.20 12.98
C ALA A 174 -12.03 5.75 12.95
N TRP A 175 -12.37 6.57 11.96
CA TRP A 175 -13.74 7.06 11.77
C TRP A 175 -14.75 5.92 11.60
N ARG A 176 -14.45 4.90 10.78
CA ARG A 176 -15.33 3.73 10.58
C ARG A 176 -15.55 2.93 11.86
N VAL A 177 -14.54 2.89 12.73
CA VAL A 177 -14.57 2.11 13.98
C VAL A 177 -15.23 2.89 15.12
N THR A 178 -14.91 4.17 15.29
CA THR A 178 -15.37 4.97 16.45
C THR A 178 -16.57 5.86 16.13
N GLY A 179 -16.78 6.21 14.86
CA GLY A 179 -17.82 7.15 14.41
C GLY A 179 -17.49 8.62 14.66
N GLU A 180 -16.30 8.95 15.17
CA GLU A 180 -15.95 10.31 15.55
C GLU A 180 -15.65 11.20 14.33
N ALA A 181 -16.35 12.33 14.24
CA ALA A 181 -16.38 13.16 13.03
C ALA A 181 -15.04 13.83 12.71
N HIS A 182 -14.21 14.14 13.71
CA HIS A 182 -12.94 14.85 13.49
C HIS A 182 -11.97 14.06 12.60
N TYR A 183 -11.99 12.74 12.65
CA TYR A 183 -11.19 11.89 11.77
C TYR A 183 -11.60 12.04 10.30
N ARG A 184 -12.91 11.96 10.03
CA ARG A 184 -13.48 12.16 8.69
C ARG A 184 -13.21 13.57 8.18
N ASP A 185 -13.44 14.57 9.02
CA ASP A 185 -13.33 15.98 8.64
C ASP A 185 -11.86 16.34 8.35
N TRP A 186 -10.92 15.83 9.14
CA TRP A 186 -9.49 15.93 8.85
C TRP A 186 -9.13 15.22 7.54
N ALA A 187 -9.63 14.00 7.32
CA ALA A 187 -9.31 13.23 6.11
C ALA A 187 -9.79 13.93 4.84
N LEU A 188 -11.00 14.52 4.85
CA LEU A 188 -11.52 15.31 3.74
C LEU A 188 -10.68 16.57 3.50
N ARG A 189 -10.33 17.30 4.57
CA ARG A 189 -9.53 18.52 4.50
C ARG A 189 -8.13 18.25 3.92
N TYR A 190 -7.39 17.34 4.54
CA TYR A 190 -6.03 17.01 4.13
C TYR A 190 -6.02 16.30 2.77
N GLY A 191 -6.96 15.38 2.54
CA GLY A 191 -7.10 14.68 1.27
C GLY A 191 -7.36 15.62 0.10
N ARG A 192 -8.22 16.64 0.30
CA ARG A 192 -8.44 17.70 -0.70
C ARG A 192 -7.15 18.44 -0.99
N LYS A 193 -6.39 18.83 0.04
CA LYS A 193 -5.10 19.52 -0.13
C LYS A 193 -4.09 18.67 -0.93
N ARG A 194 -4.03 17.37 -0.64
CA ARG A 194 -3.18 16.43 -1.40
C ARG A 194 -3.63 16.30 -2.86
N ALA A 195 -4.95 16.20 -3.11
CA ALA A 195 -5.50 16.16 -4.46
C ALA A 195 -5.16 17.43 -5.27
N GLU A 196 -5.26 18.62 -4.66
CA GLU A 196 -4.84 19.88 -5.27
C GLU A 196 -3.35 19.85 -5.67
N ARG A 197 -2.46 19.40 -4.78
CA ARG A 197 -1.01 19.31 -5.05
C ARG A 197 -0.69 18.34 -6.19
N LEU A 198 -1.36 17.19 -6.23
CA LEU A 198 -1.19 16.20 -7.31
C LEU A 198 -1.61 16.77 -8.67
N LEU A 199 -2.68 17.58 -8.69
CA LEU A 199 -3.20 18.20 -9.91
C LEU A 199 -2.40 19.44 -10.35
N ALA A 200 -1.78 20.15 -9.41
CA ALA A 200 -0.93 21.31 -9.70
C ALA A 200 0.48 20.94 -10.20
N ALA A 201 0.89 19.68 -10.05
CA ALA A 201 2.20 19.23 -10.48
C ALA A 201 2.30 19.08 -12.01
N ASP A 202 3.24 19.82 -12.60
CA ASP A 202 3.58 19.72 -14.03
C ASP A 202 4.51 18.54 -14.31
N GLY A 203 4.39 17.94 -15.51
CA GLY A 203 5.30 16.91 -15.99
C GLY A 203 5.08 15.53 -15.33
N PRO A 204 6.14 14.72 -15.11
CA PRO A 204 6.04 13.47 -14.35
C PRO A 204 5.56 13.69 -12.91
N MET A 205 4.99 12.66 -12.29
CA MET A 205 4.52 12.76 -10.89
C MET A 205 5.71 13.01 -9.96
N PRO A 206 5.66 14.02 -9.07
CA PRO A 206 6.73 14.29 -8.11
C PRO A 206 7.01 13.09 -7.21
N VAL A 207 8.27 12.94 -6.82
CA VAL A 207 8.70 11.90 -5.86
C VAL A 207 8.54 12.35 -4.41
N LEU A 208 8.59 13.66 -4.15
CA LEU A 208 8.40 14.30 -2.85
C LEU A 208 7.69 15.65 -3.02
N TRP A 209 7.28 16.26 -1.90
CA TRP A 209 6.83 17.65 -1.80
C TRP A 209 7.59 18.37 -0.69
N ASP A 210 7.88 19.66 -0.88
CA ASP A 210 8.29 20.52 0.24
C ASP A 210 7.08 20.97 1.08
N LEU A 211 7.33 21.65 2.20
CA LEU A 211 6.28 22.10 3.11
C LEU A 211 5.45 23.29 2.57
N ASP A 212 5.85 23.88 1.44
CA ASP A 212 5.05 24.87 0.73
C ASP A 212 4.17 24.21 -0.35
N GLY A 213 4.31 22.90 -0.54
CA GLY A 213 3.54 22.10 -1.48
C GLY A 213 4.11 22.05 -2.89
N ARG A 214 5.36 22.49 -3.10
CA ARG A 214 6.05 22.32 -4.39
C ARG A 214 6.41 20.85 -4.57
N GLY A 215 5.98 20.26 -5.69
CA GLY A 215 6.45 18.94 -6.10
C GLY A 215 7.93 18.97 -6.45
N LEU A 216 8.68 17.98 -5.96
CA LEU A 216 10.11 17.81 -6.23
C LEU A 216 10.34 16.60 -7.13
N GLN A 217 11.15 16.79 -8.16
CA GLN A 217 11.62 15.73 -9.05
C GLN A 217 12.95 15.13 -8.53
N PRO A 218 13.38 13.96 -9.02
CA PRO A 218 14.65 13.34 -8.59
C PRO A 218 15.86 14.28 -8.67
N GLU A 219 15.91 15.14 -9.68
CA GLU A 219 16.95 16.15 -9.89
C GLU A 219 16.94 17.29 -8.86
N ASP A 220 15.82 17.56 -8.21
CA ASP A 220 15.73 18.55 -7.14
C ASP A 220 16.36 18.03 -5.83
N LEU A 221 16.56 16.72 -5.68
CA LEU A 221 17.03 16.09 -4.44
C LEU A 221 18.54 16.27 -4.27
N GLN A 222 18.93 17.11 -3.30
CA GLN A 222 20.33 17.49 -3.10
C GLN A 222 21.07 16.53 -2.18
N THR A 223 20.37 16.00 -1.17
CA THR A 223 20.97 15.19 -0.10
C THR A 223 20.74 13.70 -0.28
N ARG A 224 21.59 12.89 0.35
CA ARG A 224 21.39 11.42 0.43
C ARG A 224 20.11 11.07 1.19
N ALA A 225 19.75 11.85 2.21
CA ALA A 225 18.54 11.64 2.99
C ALA A 225 17.28 11.86 2.14
N GLU A 226 17.24 12.92 1.33
CA GLU A 226 16.13 13.16 0.39
C GLU A 226 15.99 12.05 -0.65
N ARG A 227 17.11 11.61 -1.24
CA ARG A 227 17.11 10.46 -2.16
C ARG A 227 16.61 9.18 -1.49
N ALA A 228 17.02 8.92 -0.25
CA ALA A 228 16.54 7.76 0.50
C ALA A 228 15.02 7.84 0.77
N MET A 229 14.51 9.01 1.19
CA MET A 229 13.08 9.25 1.39
C MET A 229 12.26 9.10 0.10
N ALA A 230 12.83 9.47 -1.05
CA ALA A 230 12.19 9.30 -2.35
C ALA A 230 12.18 7.84 -2.85
N GLY A 231 12.82 6.91 -2.13
CA GLY A 231 12.96 5.51 -2.56
C GLY A 231 13.92 5.35 -3.73
N ASP A 232 14.93 6.20 -3.89
CA ASP A 232 15.84 6.21 -5.05
C ASP A 232 16.61 4.88 -5.23
N ASN A 233 16.79 4.11 -4.16
CA ASN A 233 17.35 2.75 -4.19
C ASN A 233 16.39 1.71 -4.81
N HIS A 234 15.09 2.00 -4.82
CA HIS A 234 14.07 1.18 -5.44
C HIS A 234 13.87 1.51 -6.90
N HIS A 235 14.25 2.70 -7.39
CA HIS A 235 13.97 3.17 -8.75
C HIS A 235 15.17 3.06 -9.69
N ILE A 236 14.92 3.08 -11.00
CA ILE A 236 15.97 3.32 -12.00
C ILE A 236 16.01 4.82 -12.32
N ALA A 237 17.21 5.37 -12.50
CA ALA A 237 17.39 6.77 -12.88
C ALA A 237 16.57 7.13 -14.14
N GLY A 238 15.75 8.17 -14.04
CA GLY A 238 14.92 8.66 -15.13
C GLY A 238 13.61 7.89 -15.35
N ASP A 239 13.23 6.98 -14.45
CA ASP A 239 11.93 6.32 -14.51
C ASP A 239 10.78 7.33 -14.30
N PRO A 240 9.94 7.60 -15.32
CA PRO A 240 8.86 8.59 -15.19
C PRO A 240 7.73 8.12 -14.26
N LEU A 241 7.73 6.85 -13.84
CA LEU A 241 6.72 6.26 -12.95
C LEU A 241 7.17 6.20 -11.48
N ALA A 242 8.38 6.64 -11.12
CA ALA A 242 8.90 6.57 -9.75
C ALA A 242 7.97 7.20 -8.71
N GLY A 243 7.50 8.43 -8.95
CA GLY A 243 6.54 9.09 -8.05
C GLY A 243 5.17 8.40 -7.98
N ILE A 244 4.74 7.78 -9.09
CA ILE A 244 3.49 7.00 -9.13
C ILE A 244 3.65 5.70 -8.33
N GLU A 245 4.78 5.01 -8.45
CA GLU A 245 5.08 3.80 -7.68
C GLU A 245 5.00 4.07 -6.17
N ASN A 246 5.59 5.18 -5.70
CA ASN A 246 5.51 5.58 -4.29
C ASN A 246 4.05 5.84 -3.83
N LEU A 247 3.24 6.50 -4.67
CA LEU A 247 1.82 6.75 -4.40
C LEU A 247 0.99 5.46 -4.38
N LEU A 248 1.27 4.52 -5.29
CA LEU A 248 0.61 3.22 -5.33
C LEU A 248 0.96 2.39 -4.09
N ALA A 249 2.24 2.33 -3.70
CA ALA A 249 2.70 1.65 -2.50
C ALA A 249 2.09 2.25 -1.22
N SER A 250 1.76 3.54 -1.23
CA SER A 250 1.09 4.24 -0.12
C SER A 250 -0.44 4.19 -0.20
N GLY A 251 -1.00 3.48 -1.20
CA GLY A 251 -2.44 3.31 -1.37
C GLY A 251 -3.20 4.59 -1.73
N ALA A 252 -2.55 5.57 -2.37
CA ALA A 252 -3.14 6.89 -2.63
C ALA A 252 -4.43 6.82 -3.47
N VAL A 253 -4.47 5.94 -4.48
CA VAL A 253 -5.67 5.76 -5.33
C VAL A 253 -6.87 5.28 -4.50
N TYR A 254 -6.65 4.38 -3.54
CA TYR A 254 -7.69 3.87 -2.65
C TYR A 254 -8.17 4.94 -1.66
N ALA A 255 -7.25 5.73 -1.09
CA ALA A 255 -7.62 6.84 -0.21
C ALA A 255 -8.47 7.88 -0.96
N LEU A 256 -8.07 8.25 -2.19
CA LEU A 256 -8.85 9.16 -3.03
C LEU A 256 -10.22 8.59 -3.38
N GLY A 257 -10.30 7.28 -3.65
CA GLY A 257 -11.58 6.59 -3.88
C GLY A 257 -12.50 6.64 -2.66
N ASP A 258 -11.96 6.36 -1.47
CA ASP A 258 -12.72 6.44 -0.23
C ASP A 258 -13.23 7.87 0.03
N LEU A 259 -12.40 8.89 -0.18
CA LEU A 259 -12.81 10.30 -0.03
C LEU A 259 -13.88 10.70 -1.06
N PHE A 260 -13.77 10.22 -2.30
CA PHE A 260 -14.78 10.42 -3.32
C PHE A 260 -16.11 9.76 -2.96
N LEU A 261 -16.10 8.53 -2.46
CA LEU A 261 -17.33 7.86 -2.02
C LEU A 261 -17.99 8.56 -0.82
N LEU A 262 -17.21 9.31 -0.03
CA LEU A 262 -17.71 10.06 1.12
C LEU A 262 -18.34 11.40 0.76
N GLU A 263 -17.71 12.19 -0.11
CA GLU A 263 -18.13 13.58 -0.40
C GLU A 263 -18.67 13.76 -1.83
N GLY A 264 -18.30 12.89 -2.78
CA GLY A 264 -18.67 12.98 -4.19
C GLY A 264 -17.91 14.06 -4.97
N ASP A 265 -16.87 14.68 -4.39
CA ASP A 265 -16.12 15.75 -5.06
C ASP A 265 -15.22 15.21 -6.18
N ASP A 266 -15.40 15.74 -7.39
CA ASP A 266 -14.68 15.36 -8.60
C ASP A 266 -13.15 15.56 -8.50
N ILE A 267 -12.66 16.42 -7.59
CA ILE A 267 -11.22 16.63 -7.41
C ILE A 267 -10.50 15.32 -7.09
N PHE A 268 -11.12 14.43 -6.30
CA PHE A 268 -10.54 13.15 -5.93
C PHE A 268 -10.45 12.20 -7.13
N ARG A 269 -11.50 12.17 -7.98
CA ARG A 269 -11.48 11.41 -9.23
C ARG A 269 -10.38 11.92 -10.16
N ARG A 270 -10.27 13.23 -10.33
CA ARG A 270 -9.25 13.85 -11.20
C ARG A 270 -7.83 13.56 -10.70
N ALA A 271 -7.59 13.67 -9.40
CA ALA A 271 -6.30 13.33 -8.80
C ALA A 271 -5.97 11.84 -8.95
N ALA A 272 -6.95 10.95 -8.76
CA ALA A 272 -6.76 9.51 -8.98
C ALA A 272 -6.46 9.21 -10.45
N LYS A 273 -7.19 9.85 -11.38
CA LYS A 273 -6.95 9.73 -12.84
C LYS A 273 -5.51 10.09 -13.20
N ARG A 274 -5.01 11.20 -12.64
CA ARG A 274 -3.65 11.70 -12.86
C ARG A 274 -2.57 10.69 -12.43
N ILE A 275 -2.87 9.83 -11.45
CA ILE A 275 -1.99 8.74 -11.00
C ILE A 275 -2.10 7.53 -11.91
N VAL A 276 -3.32 7.11 -12.28
CA VAL A 276 -3.53 5.82 -12.98
C VAL A 276 -3.38 5.89 -14.50
N GLU A 277 -3.62 7.04 -15.14
CA GLU A 277 -3.57 7.17 -16.60
C GLU A 277 -2.20 6.78 -17.20
N PRO A 278 -1.04 7.18 -16.63
CA PRO A 278 0.26 6.72 -17.11
C PRO A 278 0.48 5.20 -17.02
N LEU A 279 -0.26 4.51 -16.15
CA LEU A 279 -0.15 3.06 -15.94
C LEU A 279 -0.72 2.24 -17.10
N ILE A 280 -1.51 2.84 -17.99
CA ILE A 280 -2.05 2.17 -19.18
C ILE A 280 -0.92 1.58 -20.03
N GLY A 281 0.21 2.30 -20.13
CA GLY A 281 1.40 1.84 -20.86
C GLY A 281 2.08 0.61 -20.25
N GLN A 282 1.75 0.24 -19.02
CA GLN A 282 2.31 -0.92 -18.32
C GLN A 282 1.45 -2.17 -18.46
N LEU A 283 0.25 -2.11 -19.04
CA LEU A 283 -0.70 -3.24 -19.03
C LEU A 283 -0.23 -4.51 -19.75
N LEU A 284 0.80 -4.43 -20.60
CA LEU A 284 1.41 -5.61 -21.24
C LEU A 284 2.62 -6.14 -20.47
N ASP A 285 3.07 -5.45 -19.43
CA ASP A 285 4.14 -5.92 -18.58
C ASP A 285 3.66 -7.16 -17.81
N PRO A 286 4.38 -8.30 -17.85
CA PRO A 286 3.99 -9.51 -17.12
C PRO A 286 3.88 -9.33 -15.60
N TYR A 287 4.42 -8.24 -15.06
CA TYR A 287 4.42 -7.90 -13.64
C TYR A 287 3.57 -6.66 -13.34
N ALA A 288 2.63 -6.32 -14.24
CA ALA A 288 1.77 -5.15 -14.13
C ALA A 288 0.69 -5.24 -13.04
N ASP A 289 0.73 -6.22 -12.12
CA ASP A 289 -0.32 -6.42 -11.11
C ASP A 289 -0.69 -5.14 -10.36
N PRO A 290 0.27 -4.30 -9.88
CA PRO A 290 -0.08 -3.06 -9.20
C PRO A 290 -0.77 -2.04 -10.13
N ALA A 291 -0.34 -1.97 -11.39
CA ALA A 291 -0.91 -1.08 -12.40
C ALA A 291 -2.33 -1.49 -12.78
N ALA A 292 -2.53 -2.78 -13.08
CA ALA A 292 -3.83 -3.35 -13.42
C ALA A 292 -4.83 -3.21 -12.26
N ALA A 293 -4.39 -3.48 -11.02
CA ALA A 293 -5.23 -3.31 -9.83
C ALA A 293 -5.68 -1.86 -9.64
N ALA A 294 -4.77 -0.89 -9.79
CA ALA A 294 -5.09 0.52 -9.64
C ALA A 294 -6.05 1.03 -10.73
N LEU A 295 -5.83 0.65 -12.00
CA LEU A 295 -6.72 0.98 -13.12
C LEU A 295 -8.11 0.37 -12.93
N ALA A 296 -8.18 -0.90 -12.55
CA ALA A 296 -9.44 -1.57 -12.28
C ALA A 296 -10.20 -0.89 -11.13
N TYR A 297 -9.53 -0.63 -10.00
CA TYR A 297 -10.14 0.07 -8.88
C TYR A 297 -10.64 1.46 -9.27
N TYR A 298 -9.83 2.23 -10.02
CA TYR A 298 -10.24 3.54 -10.51
C TYR A 298 -11.53 3.47 -11.34
N ARG A 299 -11.53 2.59 -12.36
CA ARG A 299 -12.67 2.42 -13.26
C ARG A 299 -13.96 2.10 -12.50
N TRP A 300 -13.88 1.19 -11.53
CA TRP A 300 -15.04 0.76 -10.74
C TRP A 300 -15.50 1.80 -9.71
N THR A 301 -14.58 2.34 -8.91
CA THR A 301 -14.91 3.22 -7.79
C THR A 301 -15.43 4.58 -8.25
N PHE A 302 -14.85 5.11 -9.33
CA PHE A 302 -15.26 6.42 -9.87
C PHE A 302 -16.29 6.31 -11.00
N ALA A 303 -16.69 5.09 -11.39
CA ALA A 303 -17.55 4.81 -12.54
C ALA A 303 -17.10 5.55 -13.81
N ASP A 304 -15.78 5.63 -14.02
CA ASP A 304 -15.17 6.39 -15.12
C ASP A 304 -14.59 5.44 -16.16
N SER A 305 -15.24 5.37 -17.32
CA SER A 305 -14.82 4.57 -18.47
C SER A 305 -13.97 5.34 -19.49
N SER A 306 -13.52 6.57 -19.18
CA SER A 306 -12.77 7.41 -20.12
C SER A 306 -11.40 6.88 -20.49
N LEU A 307 -10.90 5.87 -19.77
CA LEU A 307 -9.63 5.18 -20.06
C LEU A 307 -9.83 3.86 -20.81
N ASP A 308 -11.08 3.35 -20.95
CA ASP A 308 -11.37 2.01 -21.46
C ASP A 308 -10.83 1.81 -22.88
N ASP A 309 -11.04 2.76 -23.80
CA ASP A 309 -10.56 2.65 -25.17
C ASP A 309 -9.03 2.57 -25.26
N ALA A 310 -8.33 3.37 -24.46
CA ALA A 310 -6.87 3.36 -24.40
C ALA A 310 -6.35 2.05 -23.81
N MET A 311 -7.00 1.52 -22.76
CA MET A 311 -6.69 0.22 -22.17
C MET A 311 -6.92 -0.91 -23.18
N CYS A 312 -8.07 -0.93 -23.85
CA CYS A 312 -8.38 -1.90 -24.90
C CYS A 312 -7.37 -1.85 -26.05
N ALA A 313 -6.95 -0.66 -26.47
CA ALA A 313 -5.93 -0.50 -27.51
C ALA A 313 -4.57 -1.09 -27.10
N VAL A 314 -4.19 -0.98 -25.81
CA VAL A 314 -2.98 -1.62 -25.31
C VAL A 314 -3.12 -3.13 -25.27
N LEU A 315 -4.21 -3.64 -24.68
CA LEU A 315 -4.48 -5.07 -24.53
C LEU A 315 -4.64 -5.80 -25.87
N ALA A 316 -5.16 -5.12 -26.90
CA ALA A 316 -5.25 -5.67 -28.24
C ALA A 316 -3.88 -6.02 -28.88
N ARG A 317 -2.78 -5.53 -28.29
CA ARG A 317 -1.40 -5.86 -28.72
C ARG A 317 -0.78 -7.01 -27.93
N GLN A 318 -1.53 -7.63 -27.01
CA GLN A 318 -1.05 -8.77 -26.23
C GLN A 318 -0.60 -9.90 -27.18
N PRO A 319 0.60 -10.47 -26.98
CA PRO A 319 1.06 -11.59 -27.79
C PRO A 319 0.18 -12.82 -27.57
N ALA A 320 0.16 -13.72 -28.56
CA ALA A 320 -0.49 -15.03 -28.41
C ALA A 320 0.17 -15.83 -27.27
N GLU A 321 -0.63 -16.64 -26.59
CA GLU A 321 -0.14 -17.46 -25.48
C GLU A 321 0.99 -18.41 -25.96
N PRO A 322 2.16 -18.37 -25.30
CA PRO A 322 3.28 -19.23 -25.64
C PRO A 322 2.90 -20.71 -25.45
N GLN A 323 3.21 -21.55 -26.44
CA GLN A 323 3.02 -23.00 -26.32
C GLN A 323 4.13 -23.67 -25.51
N ALA A 324 5.23 -22.95 -25.28
CA ALA A 324 6.37 -23.44 -24.53
C ALA A 324 6.08 -23.50 -23.02
N PRO A 325 6.53 -24.54 -22.30
CA PRO A 325 6.36 -24.63 -20.86
C PRO A 325 6.93 -23.43 -20.13
N TRP A 326 6.21 -22.97 -19.10
CA TRP A 326 6.63 -21.87 -18.25
C TRP A 326 7.82 -22.25 -17.36
N ALA A 327 8.65 -21.26 -17.07
CA ALA A 327 9.78 -21.35 -16.16
C ALA A 327 9.79 -20.14 -15.22
N MET A 328 10.25 -20.35 -13.98
CA MET A 328 10.63 -19.27 -13.08
C MET A 328 12.14 -19.10 -13.10
N ILE A 329 12.59 -17.86 -13.30
CA ILE A 329 13.99 -17.47 -13.37
C ILE A 329 14.33 -16.68 -12.11
N PHE A 330 15.25 -17.20 -11.31
CA PHE A 330 15.73 -16.56 -10.10
C PHE A 330 17.01 -15.79 -10.39
N PRO A 331 17.04 -14.46 -10.20
CA PRO A 331 18.24 -13.69 -10.45
C PRO A 331 19.34 -14.04 -9.44
N GLN A 332 20.57 -14.22 -9.93
CA GLN A 332 21.73 -14.41 -9.06
C GLN A 332 22.22 -13.08 -8.46
N GLU A 333 21.99 -11.97 -9.15
CA GLU A 333 22.35 -10.62 -8.72
C GLU A 333 21.11 -9.85 -8.29
N ARG A 334 21.17 -9.19 -7.12
CA ARG A 334 20.13 -8.26 -6.69
C ARG A 334 20.33 -6.90 -7.36
N LYS A 335 19.65 -6.68 -8.49
CA LYS A 335 19.71 -5.45 -9.27
C LYS A 335 18.41 -5.22 -10.03
N ARG A 336 17.83 -4.02 -9.91
CA ARG A 336 16.69 -3.60 -10.75
C ARG A 336 17.20 -3.32 -12.17
N ARG A 337 16.54 -3.91 -13.16
CA ARG A 337 16.97 -3.89 -14.58
C ARG A 337 16.03 -3.11 -15.48
N GLU A 338 14.80 -2.92 -15.05
CA GLU A 338 13.72 -2.34 -15.85
C GLU A 338 13.02 -1.20 -15.09
N PRO A 339 12.59 -0.13 -15.80
CA PRO A 339 11.69 0.87 -15.25
C PRO A 339 10.28 0.28 -15.11
N GLY A 340 9.40 1.00 -14.41
CA GLY A 340 8.02 0.60 -14.25
C GLY A 340 7.65 0.21 -12.83
N VAL A 341 6.34 0.14 -12.57
CA VAL A 341 5.82 -0.12 -11.23
C VAL A 341 5.97 -1.61 -10.87
N GLY A 342 6.32 -1.89 -9.62
CA GLY A 342 6.38 -3.26 -9.09
C GLY A 342 7.69 -3.98 -9.38
N LYS A 343 8.65 -3.30 -10.01
CA LYS A 343 9.95 -3.87 -10.36
C LYS A 343 10.88 -3.87 -9.16
N ARG A 344 11.37 -5.05 -8.81
CA ARG A 344 12.27 -5.24 -7.65
C ARG A 344 13.67 -5.63 -8.06
N SER A 345 14.64 -5.35 -7.19
CA SER A 345 16.02 -5.76 -7.40
C SER A 345 16.22 -7.28 -7.27
N ASP A 346 15.34 -7.96 -6.54
CA ASP A 346 15.30 -9.41 -6.34
C ASP A 346 14.14 -10.10 -7.09
N MET A 347 13.53 -9.42 -8.07
CA MET A 347 12.35 -9.89 -8.79
C MET A 347 12.58 -11.26 -9.43
N ILE A 348 11.67 -12.20 -9.19
CA ILE A 348 11.62 -13.48 -9.92
C ILE A 348 10.98 -13.20 -11.27
N TYR A 349 11.59 -13.71 -12.34
CA TYR A 349 11.06 -13.52 -13.69
C TYR A 349 10.35 -14.77 -14.18
N TRP A 350 9.28 -14.58 -14.95
CA TRP A 350 8.73 -15.59 -15.83
C TRP A 350 9.59 -15.74 -17.07
N GLY A 351 9.61 -16.96 -17.60
CA GLY A 351 10.20 -17.28 -18.88
C GLY A 351 9.61 -18.54 -19.47
N HIS A 352 10.15 -18.92 -20.63
CA HIS A 352 9.73 -20.11 -21.37
C HIS A 352 10.93 -20.99 -21.69
N TRP A 353 10.76 -22.30 -21.52
CA TRP A 353 11.77 -23.27 -21.93
C TRP A 353 11.86 -23.34 -23.46
N ALA A 354 13.07 -23.27 -23.99
CA ALA A 354 13.39 -23.57 -25.38
C ALA A 354 13.73 -25.06 -25.56
N GLU A 355 13.67 -25.53 -26.80
CA GLU A 355 13.97 -26.94 -27.14
C GLU A 355 15.40 -27.37 -26.78
N ASP A 356 16.34 -26.43 -26.73
CA ASP A 356 17.73 -26.66 -26.33
C ASP A 356 17.94 -26.71 -24.81
N GLY A 357 16.86 -26.60 -24.02
CA GLY A 357 16.90 -26.57 -22.57
C GLY A 357 17.33 -25.23 -21.97
N SER A 358 17.44 -24.16 -22.77
CA SER A 358 17.59 -22.80 -22.24
C SER A 358 16.24 -22.21 -21.82
N VAL A 359 16.26 -21.15 -21.01
CA VAL A 359 15.07 -20.38 -20.63
C VAL A 359 15.19 -18.97 -21.17
N GLN A 360 14.15 -18.51 -21.88
CA GLN A 360 14.04 -17.12 -22.33
C GLN A 360 13.07 -16.35 -21.43
N PRO A 361 13.45 -15.20 -20.84
CA PRO A 361 12.52 -14.38 -20.06
C PRO A 361 11.33 -13.90 -20.89
N SER A 362 10.14 -13.93 -20.28
CA SER A 362 8.95 -13.29 -20.82
C SER A 362 9.16 -11.78 -20.82
N ARG A 363 8.88 -11.11 -21.94
CA ARG A 363 8.98 -9.66 -22.10
C ARG A 363 7.62 -9.02 -22.11
#